data_AF-V5G121-F1
#
_entry.id   AF-V5G121-F1
#
_cell.length_a   1.000
_cell.length_b   1.000
_cell.length_c   1.000
_cell.angle_alpha   90.00
_cell.angle_beta   90.00
_cell.angle_gamma   90.00
#
_symmetry.space_group_name_H-M   'P 1'
#
loop_
_entity.id
_entity.type
_entity.pdbx_description
1 polymer ?
#
loop_
_entity_poly.entity_id
_entity_poly.type
_entity_poly.pdbx_seq_one_letter_code
_entity_poly.pdbx_strand_id
1 'polypeptide(L)'
;DAARSRRSRETEIFTDLANALPLTSEQISQLDKASVMRLAISYLRVRDMATLVPELDAVDVNSKDADGSVFLKSLEGFLIVLSPEGDFVYLSENVSDYLGISQIDLMGQNIFEYSHPCDHDEIREILS
;
A
#
# COMPACT_ATOMS: atom_id res chain seq x y z
N ASP A 1 -21.75 -27.00 15.80
CA ASP A 1 -21.69 -26.60 14.37
C ASP A 1 -21.69 -25.11 14.07
N ALA A 2 -22.48 -24.26 14.75
CA ALA A 2 -22.55 -22.82 14.43
C ALA A 2 -21.19 -22.08 14.36
N ALA A 3 -20.27 -22.34 15.30
CA ALA A 3 -18.94 -21.71 15.28
C ALA A 3 -18.05 -22.16 14.11
N ARG A 4 -18.17 -23.41 13.63
CA ARG A 4 -17.46 -23.89 12.44
C ARG A 4 -18.01 -23.22 11.18
N SER A 5 -19.34 -23.18 11.05
CA SER A 5 -19.98 -22.49 9.91
C SER A 5 -19.58 -21.01 9.85
N ARG A 6 -19.57 -20.31 10.99
CA ARG A 6 -19.10 -18.93 11.07
C ARG A 6 -17.65 -18.76 10.58
N ARG A 7 -16.73 -19.64 11.01
CA ARG A 7 -15.33 -19.60 10.57
C ARG A 7 -15.17 -19.91 9.09
N SER A 8 -15.95 -20.85 8.54
CA SER A 8 -15.93 -21.14 7.11
C SER A 8 -16.36 -19.91 6.30
N ARG A 9 -17.46 -19.28 6.71
CA ARG A 9 -17.98 -18.08 6.05
C ARG A 9 -17.02 -16.90 6.15
N GLU A 10 -16.38 -16.73 7.30
CA GLU A 10 -15.35 -15.72 7.51
C GLU A 10 -14.17 -15.93 6.55
N THR A 11 -13.66 -17.16 6.42
CA THR A 11 -12.57 -17.46 5.48
C THR A 11 -12.95 -17.18 4.03
N GLU A 12 -14.17 -17.52 3.60
CA GLU A 12 -14.67 -17.16 2.26
C GLU A 12 -14.64 -15.65 2.03
N ILE A 13 -15.15 -14.86 2.99
CA ILE A 13 -15.17 -13.40 2.89
C ILE A 13 -13.75 -12.82 2.80
N PHE A 14 -12.79 -13.37 3.56
CA PHE A 14 -11.38 -12.96 3.48
C PHE A 14 -10.77 -13.28 2.12
N THR A 15 -11.08 -14.45 1.55
CA THR A 15 -10.64 -14.82 0.21
C THR A 15 -11.21 -13.86 -0.84
N ASP A 16 -12.50 -13.54 -0.76
CA ASP A 16 -13.17 -12.59 -1.67
C ASP A 16 -12.52 -11.19 -1.57
N LEU A 17 -12.26 -10.72 -0.35
CA LEU A 17 -11.60 -9.44 -0.12
C LEU A 17 -10.17 -9.42 -0.68
N ALA A 18 -9.39 -10.47 -0.44
CA ALA A 18 -8.02 -10.56 -0.95
C ALA A 18 -7.97 -10.55 -2.48
N ASN A 19 -8.91 -11.24 -3.14
CA ASN A 19 -9.05 -11.26 -4.59
C ASN A 19 -9.52 -9.92 -5.19
N ALA A 20 -10.09 -9.03 -4.38
CA ALA A 20 -10.50 -7.69 -4.81
C ALA A 20 -9.35 -6.66 -4.74
N LEU A 21 -8.23 -6.99 -4.09
CA LEU A 21 -7.06 -6.13 -4.04
C LEU A 21 -6.34 -6.11 -5.41
N PRO A 22 -5.67 -5.01 -5.77
CA PRO A 22 -4.91 -4.90 -7.03
C PRO A 22 -3.56 -5.64 -6.95
N LEU A 23 -3.60 -6.93 -6.61
CA LEU A 23 -2.43 -7.78 -6.40
C LEU A 23 -2.50 -9.01 -7.30
N THR A 24 -1.35 -9.59 -7.61
CA THR A 24 -1.29 -10.87 -8.32
C THR A 24 -1.75 -12.02 -7.42
N SER A 25 -2.21 -13.12 -8.03
CA SER A 25 -2.61 -14.32 -7.28
C SER A 25 -1.48 -14.92 -6.44
N GLU A 26 -0.23 -14.78 -6.89
CA GLU A 26 0.95 -15.19 -6.14
C GLU A 26 1.10 -14.39 -4.84
N GLN A 27 1.04 -13.06 -4.93
CA GLN A 27 1.07 -12.17 -3.76
C GLN A 27 -0.07 -12.47 -2.79
N ILE A 28 -1.30 -12.62 -3.30
CA ILE A 28 -2.48 -12.93 -2.50
C ILE A 28 -2.31 -14.25 -1.72
N SER A 29 -1.72 -15.28 -2.34
CA SER A 29 -1.54 -16.59 -1.71
C SER A 29 -0.64 -16.58 -0.47
N GLN A 30 0.19 -15.56 -0.33
CA GLN A 30 1.14 -15.40 0.79
C GLN A 30 0.57 -14.54 1.93
N LEU A 31 -0.58 -13.88 1.72
CA LEU A 31 -1.15 -12.97 2.70
C LEU A 31 -1.86 -13.70 3.83
N ASP A 32 -1.63 -13.23 5.06
CA ASP A 32 -2.46 -13.57 6.20
C ASP A 32 -3.67 -12.62 6.32
N LYS A 33 -4.63 -12.97 7.18
CA LYS A 33 -5.85 -12.18 7.36
C LYS A 33 -5.58 -10.75 7.81
N ALA A 34 -4.56 -10.55 8.65
CA ALA A 34 -4.18 -9.23 9.13
C ALA A 34 -3.66 -8.35 7.98
N SER A 35 -2.80 -8.89 7.12
CA SER A 35 -2.27 -8.20 5.95
C SER A 35 -3.37 -7.91 4.93
N VAL A 36 -4.31 -8.83 4.70
CA VAL A 36 -5.48 -8.54 3.83
C VAL A 36 -6.27 -7.33 4.34
N MET A 37 -6.57 -7.25 5.64
CA MET A 37 -7.24 -6.08 6.20
C MET A 37 -6.41 -4.81 6.07
N ARG A 38 -5.12 -4.88 6.41
CA ARG A 38 -4.18 -3.75 6.35
C ARG A 38 -4.12 -3.18 4.94
N LEU A 39 -3.89 -4.02 3.94
CA LEU A 39 -3.81 -3.62 2.53
C LEU A 39 -5.14 -3.10 2.00
N ALA A 40 -6.27 -3.69 2.40
CA ALA A 40 -7.59 -3.18 2.03
C ALA A 40 -7.82 -1.76 2.57
N ILE A 41 -7.48 -1.52 3.84
CA ILE A 41 -7.59 -0.18 4.45
C ILE A 41 -6.65 0.81 3.74
N SER A 42 -5.38 0.43 3.53
CA SER A 42 -4.42 1.30 2.85
C SER A 42 -4.85 1.63 1.42
N TYR A 43 -5.36 0.65 0.67
CA TYR A 43 -5.85 0.88 -0.68
C TYR A 43 -7.03 1.86 -0.71
N LEU A 44 -7.97 1.76 0.24
CA LEU A 44 -9.06 2.72 0.35
C LEU A 44 -8.53 4.13 0.66
N ARG A 45 -7.55 4.27 1.56
CA ARG A 45 -6.90 5.56 1.85
C ARG A 45 -6.23 6.17 0.62
N VAL A 46 -5.52 5.37 -0.18
CA VAL A 46 -4.91 5.82 -1.44
C VAL A 46 -5.97 6.31 -2.42
N ARG A 47 -7.06 5.56 -2.57
CA ARG A 47 -8.16 5.95 -3.46
C ARG A 47 -8.80 7.26 -3.01
N ASP A 48 -9.06 7.41 -1.72
CA ASP A 48 -9.62 8.64 -1.16
C ASP A 48 -8.67 9.83 -1.38
N MET A 49 -7.36 9.64 -1.21
CA MET A 49 -6.36 10.67 -1.52
C MET A 49 -6.35 11.04 -3.01
N ALA A 50 -6.47 10.06 -3.91
CA ALA A 50 -6.51 10.32 -5.35
C ALA A 50 -7.70 11.21 -5.74
N THR A 51 -8.84 11.11 -5.03
CA THR A 51 -9.99 12.02 -5.27
C THR A 51 -9.72 13.49 -4.91
N LEU A 52 -8.71 13.76 -4.09
CA LEU A 52 -8.33 15.13 -3.70
C LEU A 52 -7.46 15.84 -4.74
N VAL A 53 -7.01 15.13 -5.78
CA VAL A 53 -6.21 15.69 -6.87
C VAL A 53 -7.14 15.86 -8.09
N PRO A 54 -7.70 17.07 -8.32
CA PRO A 54 -8.79 17.27 -9.27
C PRO A 54 -8.38 17.07 -10.74
N GLU A 55 -7.08 16.99 -11.03
CA GLU A 55 -6.54 16.93 -12.40
C GLU A 55 -6.30 15.49 -12.92
N LEU A 56 -6.60 14.45 -12.15
CA LEU A 56 -6.42 13.06 -12.60
C LEU A 56 -7.44 12.63 -13.67
N ASP A 57 -8.58 13.31 -13.79
CA ASP A 57 -9.58 13.07 -14.84
C ASP A 57 -9.11 13.49 -16.24
N ALA A 58 -7.99 14.23 -16.36
CA ALA A 58 -7.44 14.72 -17.63
C ALA A 58 -6.31 13.83 -18.19
N VAL A 59 -5.83 12.85 -17.43
CA VAL A 59 -4.81 11.92 -17.93
C VAL A 59 -5.56 10.82 -18.67
N ASP A 60 -5.51 10.85 -20.01
CA ASP A 60 -6.04 9.78 -20.84
C ASP A 60 -5.35 8.46 -20.46
N VAL A 61 -6.03 7.64 -19.65
CA VAL A 61 -5.57 6.32 -19.21
C VAL A 61 -5.40 5.37 -20.41
N ASN A 62 -5.91 5.74 -21.60
CA ASN A 62 -5.67 5.02 -22.86
C ASN A 62 -4.45 5.53 -23.65
N SER A 63 -3.72 6.53 -23.16
CA SER A 63 -2.38 6.82 -23.67
C SER A 63 -1.45 5.69 -23.26
N LYS A 64 -1.28 4.72 -24.15
CA LYS A 64 -0.34 3.59 -24.04
C LYS A 64 1.13 4.02 -23.86
N ASP A 65 1.40 5.32 -23.79
CA ASP A 65 2.71 5.95 -23.82
C ASP A 65 3.17 6.47 -22.44
N ALA A 66 2.29 6.58 -21.44
CA ALA A 66 2.68 6.91 -20.08
C ALA A 66 2.95 5.63 -19.27
N ASP A 67 3.98 4.88 -19.65
CA ASP A 67 4.44 3.75 -18.86
C ASP A 67 5.04 4.27 -17.53
N GLY A 68 4.22 4.28 -16.47
CA GLY A 68 4.66 4.64 -15.12
C GLY A 68 5.88 3.83 -14.66
N SER A 69 6.13 2.65 -15.26
CA SER A 69 7.34 1.87 -15.00
C SER A 69 8.62 2.55 -15.51
N VAL A 70 8.57 3.29 -16.62
CA VAL A 70 9.73 4.05 -17.15
C VAL A 70 10.08 5.20 -16.22
N PHE A 71 9.07 5.88 -15.67
CA PHE A 71 9.28 6.93 -14.67
C PHE A 71 9.97 6.36 -13.42
N LEU A 72 9.44 5.27 -12.86
CA LEU A 72 10.04 4.63 -11.68
C LEU A 72 11.45 4.09 -11.94
N LYS A 73 11.74 3.57 -13.14
CA LYS A 73 13.09 3.13 -13.53
C LYS A 73 14.08 4.29 -13.69
N SER A 74 13.57 5.47 -14.05
CA SER A 74 14.40 6.67 -14.20
C SER A 74 14.62 7.40 -12.87
N LEU A 75 13.81 7.09 -11.86
CA LEU A 75 13.93 7.65 -10.51
C LEU A 75 15.04 6.93 -9.74
N GLU A 76 16.08 7.66 -9.33
CA GLU A 76 17.11 7.18 -8.40
C GLU A 76 16.59 7.18 -6.94
N GLY A 77 15.45 6.55 -6.74
CA GLY A 77 14.77 6.44 -5.45
C GLY A 77 13.39 5.83 -5.61
N PHE A 78 12.56 6.02 -4.60
CA PHE A 78 11.18 5.55 -4.58
C PHE A 78 10.28 6.66 -4.02
N LEU A 79 8.98 6.54 -4.30
CA LEU A 79 7.96 7.47 -3.82
C LEU A 79 7.38 6.97 -2.50
N ILE A 80 7.12 7.90 -1.58
CA ILE A 80 6.45 7.65 -0.31
C ILE A 80 5.36 8.70 -0.12
N VAL A 81 4.20 8.27 0.35
CA VAL A 81 3.16 9.13 0.92
C VAL A 81 2.89 8.66 2.34
N LEU A 82 3.02 9.55 3.30
CA LEU A 82 2.79 9.29 4.71
C LEU A 82 1.51 9.98 5.19
N SER A 83 0.82 9.36 6.15
CA SER A 83 -0.20 10.05 6.93
C SER A 83 0.45 10.96 7.97
N PRO A 84 -0.29 11.93 8.56
CA PRO A 84 0.20 12.75 9.67
C PRO A 84 0.66 11.92 10.88
N GLU A 85 0.10 10.71 11.06
CA GLU A 85 0.49 9.77 12.11
C GLU A 85 1.77 8.97 11.77
N GLY A 86 2.28 9.10 10.55
CA GLY A 86 3.46 8.39 10.05
C GLY A 86 3.15 7.04 9.41
N ASP A 87 1.89 6.72 9.09
CA ASP A 87 1.56 5.48 8.39
C ASP A 87 1.93 5.60 6.90
N PHE A 88 2.52 4.56 6.32
CA PHE A 88 2.74 4.45 4.88
C PHE A 88 1.40 4.34 4.14
N VAL A 89 0.89 5.45 3.62
CA VAL A 89 -0.34 5.49 2.82
C VAL A 89 -0.07 4.93 1.43
N TYR A 90 1.04 5.33 0.80
CA TYR A 90 1.48 4.81 -0.49
C TYR A 90 3.01 4.70 -0.54
N LEU A 91 3.50 3.68 -1.24
CA LEU A 91 4.90 3.47 -1.60
C LEU A 91 4.95 3.05 -3.07
N SER A 92 5.95 3.43 -3.84
CA SER A 92 6.14 2.83 -5.18
C SER A 92 6.70 1.42 -5.10
N GLU A 93 6.39 0.57 -6.08
CA GLU A 93 6.78 -0.86 -6.08
C GLU A 93 8.31 -1.07 -6.02
N ASN A 94 9.09 -0.13 -6.58
CA ASN A 94 10.55 -0.16 -6.60
C ASN A 94 11.19 0.12 -5.22
N VAL A 95 10.42 0.36 -4.14
CA VAL A 95 10.97 0.49 -2.77
C VAL A 95 11.81 -0.73 -2.37
N SER A 96 11.42 -1.91 -2.87
CA SER A 96 12.12 -3.16 -2.59
C SER A 96 13.55 -3.19 -3.15
N ASP A 97 13.83 -2.45 -4.22
CA ASP A 97 15.18 -2.35 -4.81
C ASP A 97 16.14 -1.56 -3.91
N TYR A 98 15.60 -0.66 -3.07
CA TYR A 98 16.39 0.22 -2.20
C TYR A 98 16.45 -0.27 -0.74
N LEU A 99 15.32 -0.72 -0.20
CA LEU A 99 15.22 -1.12 1.22
C LEU A 99 15.27 -2.65 1.41
N GLY A 100 15.09 -3.44 0.35
CA GLY A 100 15.01 -4.90 0.43
C GLY A 100 13.70 -5.43 1.03
N ILE A 101 12.72 -4.55 1.29
CA ILE A 101 11.42 -4.89 1.87
C ILE A 101 10.34 -4.60 0.83
N SER A 102 9.38 -5.51 0.69
CA SER A 102 8.33 -5.35 -0.32
C SER A 102 7.36 -4.21 0.03
N GLN A 103 6.79 -3.59 -1.00
CA GLN A 103 5.72 -2.60 -0.84
C GLN A 103 4.55 -3.19 -0.03
N ILE A 104 4.19 -4.46 -0.26
CA ILE A 104 3.11 -5.17 0.43
C ILE A 104 3.36 -5.25 1.94
N ASP A 105 4.60 -5.46 2.36
CA ASP A 105 4.95 -5.57 3.79
C ASP A 105 4.91 -4.21 4.48
N LEU A 106 5.25 -3.13 3.76
CA LEU A 106 5.33 -1.77 4.29
C LEU A 106 3.99 -1.01 4.29
N MET A 107 3.13 -1.22 3.30
CA MET A 107 1.89 -0.45 3.13
C MET A 107 0.98 -0.50 4.37
N GLY A 108 0.62 0.64 4.94
CA GLY A 108 -0.18 0.75 6.17
C GLY A 108 0.57 0.46 7.46
N GLN A 109 1.88 0.20 7.42
CA GLN A 109 2.72 0.18 8.62
C GLN A 109 3.19 1.59 8.97
N ASN A 110 3.70 1.76 10.17
CA ASN A 110 4.19 3.05 10.64
C ASN A 110 5.69 3.22 10.34
N ILE A 111 6.10 4.38 9.83
CA ILE A 111 7.48 4.70 9.47
C ILE A 111 8.46 4.55 10.65
N PHE A 112 8.00 4.79 11.88
CA PHE A 112 8.84 4.69 13.08
C PHE A 112 9.28 3.26 13.40
N GLU A 113 8.65 2.24 12.81
CA GLU A 113 9.11 0.84 12.92
C GLU A 113 10.32 0.54 12.01
N TYR A 114 10.55 1.38 11.00
CA TYR A 114 11.57 1.17 9.97
C TYR A 114 12.67 2.23 9.99
N SER A 115 12.41 3.39 10.59
CA SER A 115 13.41 4.45 10.75
C SER A 115 14.22 4.30 12.04
N HIS A 116 15.45 4.79 12.01
CA HIS A 116 16.32 4.76 13.17
C HIS A 116 15.79 5.68 14.29
N PRO A 117 15.80 5.28 15.58
CA PRO A 117 15.22 6.07 16.67
C PRO A 117 15.76 7.49 16.81
N CYS A 118 17.02 7.74 16.43
CA CYS A 118 17.61 9.09 16.48
C CYS A 118 16.96 10.06 15.49
N ASP A 119 16.32 9.56 14.44
CA ASP A 119 15.74 10.40 13.37
C ASP A 119 14.24 10.63 13.63
N HIS A 120 13.66 10.01 14.66
CA HIS A 120 12.22 10.05 14.91
C HIS A 120 11.71 11.45 15.22
N ASP A 121 12.48 12.27 15.92
CA ASP A 121 12.06 13.62 16.26
C ASP A 121 12.03 14.53 15.02
N GLU A 122 13.01 14.38 14.11
CA GLU A 122 13.04 15.08 12.82
C GLU A 122 11.87 14.65 11.93
N ILE A 123 11.59 13.34 11.85
CA ILE A 123 10.45 12.83 11.08
C ILE A 123 9.13 13.38 11.64
N ARG A 124 8.98 13.47 12.97
CA ARG A 124 7.76 14.06 13.58
C ARG A 124 7.61 15.54 13.25
N GLU A 125 8.71 16.29 13.23
CA GLU A 125 8.70 17.70 12.86
C GLU A 125 8.29 17.90 11.40
N ILE A 126 8.72 17.01 10.50
CA ILE A 126 8.32 17.06 9.08
C ILE A 126 6.83 16.73 8.88
N LEU A 127 6.26 15.88 9.74
CA LEU A 127 4.86 15.43 9.64
C LEU A 127 3.84 16.36 10.33
N SER A 128 4.29 17.27 11.20
CA SER A 128 3.44 18.21 11.95
C SER A 128 3.01 19.44 11.14
#